data_AF-A0A0W7TJR0-F1
#
_entry.id   AF-A0A0W7TJR0-F1
#
_cell.length_a   1.000
_cell.length_b   1.000
_cell.length_c   1.000
_cell.angle_alpha   90.00
_cell.angle_beta   90.00
_cell.angle_gamma   90.00
#
_symmetry.space_group_name_H-M   'P 1'
#
loop_
_entity.id
_entity.type
_entity.pdbx_description
1 polymer ?
#
loop_
_entity_poly.entity_id
_entity_poly.type
_entity_poly.pdbx_seq_one_letter_code
_entity_poly.pdbx_strand_id
1 'polypeptide(L)'
;MLDAYLNQRYKGNSWFDGLKVSELRPDDPLKNSFPVISVDMKTMYGDNYEDTVDAVRAGMMKLFQRFGELDGSDRLSPSQKKLYRSIADGEEGIGALQSALSFLSGFLK
;
A
#
# COMPACT_ATOMS: atom_id res chain seq x y z
N MET A 1 -2.69 -11.90 -7.01
CA MET A 1 -1.57 -12.75 -7.49
C MET A 1 -0.25 -11.99 -7.51
N LEU A 2 -0.15 -10.81 -8.15
CA LEU A 2 1.09 -10.01 -8.15
C LEU A 2 1.55 -9.57 -6.76
N ASP A 3 0.62 -9.18 -5.87
CA ASP A 3 0.95 -8.92 -4.45
C ASP A 3 1.65 -10.12 -3.82
N ALA A 4 1.05 -11.31 -3.90
CA ALA A 4 1.65 -12.53 -3.34
C ALA A 4 3.02 -12.89 -3.94
N TYR A 5 3.24 -12.61 -5.23
CA TYR A 5 4.49 -12.95 -5.91
C TYR A 5 5.63 -11.98 -5.59
N LEU A 6 5.37 -10.67 -5.54
CA LEU A 6 6.41 -9.63 -5.39
C LEU A 6 6.60 -9.17 -3.95
N ASN A 7 5.55 -9.28 -3.11
CA ASN A 7 5.54 -8.66 -1.79
C ASN A 7 6.43 -9.41 -0.80
N GLN A 8 7.37 -8.69 -0.20
CA GLN A 8 8.30 -9.20 0.80
C GLN A 8 7.63 -9.74 2.07
N ARG A 9 6.40 -9.31 2.37
CA ARG A 9 5.62 -9.83 3.51
C ARG A 9 5.37 -11.34 3.41
N TYR A 10 5.43 -11.91 2.21
CA TYR A 10 5.24 -13.35 1.99
C TYR A 10 6.54 -14.10 1.71
N LYS A 11 7.70 -13.52 2.02
CA LYS A 11 9.01 -14.15 1.78
C LYS A 11 9.08 -15.54 2.42
N GLY A 12 9.56 -16.51 1.64
CA GLY A 12 9.64 -17.92 2.06
C GLY A 12 8.43 -18.78 1.69
N ASN A 13 7.43 -18.24 0.98
CA ASN A 13 6.30 -19.06 0.51
C ASN A 13 6.68 -20.01 -0.64
N SER A 14 5.97 -21.14 -0.69
CA SER A 14 6.01 -22.16 -1.76
C SER A 14 4.81 -22.09 -2.70
N TRP A 15 4.02 -21.00 -2.66
CA TRP A 15 2.72 -20.92 -3.36
C TRP A 15 2.80 -21.00 -4.89
N PHE A 16 3.98 -20.80 -5.45
CA PHE A 16 4.22 -20.78 -6.89
C PHE A 16 4.97 -22.01 -7.40
N ASP A 17 5.28 -22.95 -6.52
CA ASP A 17 6.05 -24.14 -6.86
C ASP A 17 5.21 -25.07 -7.74
N GLY A 18 5.81 -25.56 -8.84
CA GLY A 18 5.13 -26.41 -9.83
C GLY A 18 4.20 -25.64 -10.77
N LEU A 19 4.13 -24.31 -10.69
CA LEU A 19 3.41 -23.48 -11.66
C LEU A 19 4.32 -23.11 -12.84
N LYS A 20 3.70 -22.70 -13.96
CA LYS A 20 4.47 -22.31 -15.15
C LYS A 20 5.48 -21.19 -14.89
N VAL A 21 5.21 -20.29 -13.92
CA VAL A 21 6.13 -19.21 -13.54
C VAL A 21 7.42 -19.74 -12.91
N SER A 22 7.37 -20.83 -12.13
CA SER A 22 8.57 -21.43 -11.53
C SER A 22 9.46 -22.10 -12.58
N GLU A 23 8.88 -22.56 -13.69
CA GLU A 23 9.65 -23.06 -14.84
C GLU A 23 10.26 -21.94 -15.68
N LEU A 24 9.50 -20.85 -15.90
CA LEU A 24 9.94 -19.73 -16.74
C LEU A 24 10.97 -18.83 -16.06
N ARG A 25 10.90 -18.72 -14.72
CA ARG A 25 11.77 -17.87 -13.91
C ARG A 25 12.28 -18.66 -12.69
N PRO A 26 13.12 -19.70 -12.91
CA PRO A 26 13.77 -20.38 -11.79
C PRO A 26 14.64 -19.38 -11.03
N ASP A 27 14.60 -19.45 -9.70
CA ASP A 27 15.37 -18.57 -8.80
C ASP A 27 15.17 -17.07 -9.01
N ASP A 28 13.93 -16.65 -9.34
CA ASP A 28 13.61 -15.26 -9.62
C ASP A 28 13.97 -14.31 -8.45
N PRO A 29 14.95 -13.41 -8.61
CA PRO A 29 15.34 -12.48 -7.55
C PRO A 29 14.26 -11.45 -7.21
N LEU A 30 13.23 -11.32 -8.07
CA LEU A 30 12.09 -10.43 -7.82
C LEU A 30 11.01 -11.07 -6.94
N LYS A 31 11.06 -12.40 -6.73
CA LYS A 31 10.07 -13.11 -5.91
C LYS A 31 10.20 -12.65 -4.46
N ASN A 32 9.13 -12.07 -3.92
CA ASN A 32 9.03 -11.55 -2.56
C ASN A 32 10.18 -10.62 -2.15
N SER A 33 10.66 -9.78 -3.07
CA SER A 33 11.80 -8.89 -2.82
C SER A 33 11.41 -7.41 -2.61
N PHE A 34 10.13 -7.05 -2.73
CA PHE A 34 9.70 -5.65 -2.70
C PHE A 34 8.64 -5.37 -1.63
N PRO A 35 8.64 -4.19 -1.00
CA PRO A 35 7.41 -3.65 -0.44
C PRO A 35 6.41 -3.39 -1.58
N VAL A 36 5.17 -3.87 -1.43
CA VAL A 36 4.13 -3.72 -2.46
C VAL A 36 2.97 -2.91 -1.89
N ILE A 37 2.68 -1.79 -2.54
CA ILE A 37 1.43 -1.04 -2.41
C ILE A 37 0.48 -1.55 -3.48
N SER A 38 -0.72 -1.98 -3.07
CA SER A 38 -1.79 -2.38 -3.98
C SER A 38 -2.99 -1.47 -3.78
N VAL A 39 -3.41 -0.82 -4.86
CA VAL A 39 -4.55 0.11 -4.89
C VAL A 39 -5.57 -0.47 -5.86
N ASP A 40 -6.79 -0.70 -5.39
CA ASP A 40 -7.91 -1.14 -6.23
C ASP A 40 -8.88 0.04 -6.49
N MET A 41 -8.73 0.65 -7.66
CA MET A 41 -9.58 1.77 -8.07
C MET A 41 -11.03 1.36 -8.35
N LYS A 42 -11.34 0.08 -8.55
CA LYS A 42 -12.74 -0.37 -8.72
C LYS A 42 -13.58 -0.15 -7.47
N THR A 43 -12.93 0.06 -6.32
CA THR A 43 -13.61 0.32 -5.04
C THR A 43 -13.55 1.81 -4.64
N MET A 44 -12.95 2.66 -5.48
CA MET A 44 -12.71 4.08 -5.21
C MET A 44 -13.49 4.96 -6.19
N TYR A 45 -14.80 4.73 -6.30
CA TYR A 45 -15.71 5.53 -7.11
C TYR A 45 -16.99 5.82 -6.33
N GLY A 46 -17.70 6.87 -6.74
CA GLY A 46 -19.02 7.23 -6.23
C GLY A 46 -19.91 7.79 -7.33
N ASP A 47 -21.19 8.03 -7.02
CA ASP A 47 -22.19 8.49 -7.99
C ASP A 47 -21.99 9.97 -8.37
N ASN A 48 -21.32 10.72 -7.51
CA ASN A 48 -20.97 12.12 -7.72
C ASN A 48 -19.54 12.43 -7.26
N TYR A 49 -19.14 13.70 -7.39
CA TYR A 49 -17.80 14.16 -7.01
C TYR A 49 -17.50 13.91 -5.53
N GLU A 50 -18.38 14.33 -4.62
CA GLU A 50 -18.17 14.20 -3.18
C GLU A 50 -18.09 12.72 -2.78
N ASP A 51 -18.99 11.88 -3.30
CA ASP A 51 -18.95 10.43 -3.06
C ASP A 51 -17.63 9.81 -3.56
N THR A 52 -17.11 10.30 -4.68
CA THR A 52 -15.81 9.86 -5.21
C THR A 52 -14.66 10.28 -4.30
N VAL A 53 -14.69 11.52 -3.77
CA VAL A 53 -13.70 12.00 -2.81
C VAL A 53 -13.73 11.15 -1.53
N ASP A 54 -14.92 10.84 -1.03
CA ASP A 54 -15.10 9.99 0.15
C ASP A 54 -14.60 8.55 -0.10
N ALA A 55 -14.87 7.98 -1.28
CA ALA A 55 -14.40 6.66 -1.67
C ALA A 55 -12.86 6.61 -1.79
N VAL A 56 -12.24 7.65 -2.37
CA VAL A 56 -10.78 7.77 -2.43
C VAL A 56 -10.20 7.93 -1.03
N ARG A 57 -10.81 8.75 -0.16
CA ARG A 57 -10.39 8.91 1.23
C ARG A 57 -10.42 7.58 1.97
N ALA A 58 -11.53 6.85 1.91
CA ALA A 58 -11.67 5.53 2.51
C ALA A 58 -10.62 4.53 1.97
N GLY A 59 -10.31 4.61 0.67
CA GLY A 59 -9.25 3.84 0.04
C GLY A 59 -7.86 4.13 0.61
N MET A 60 -7.52 5.41 0.78
CA MET A 60 -6.25 5.84 1.37
C MET A 60 -6.16 5.49 2.86
N MET A 61 -7.24 5.64 3.63
CA MET A 61 -7.29 5.21 5.03
C MET A 61 -6.93 3.73 5.17
N LYS A 62 -7.62 2.85 4.42
CA LYS A 62 -7.34 1.40 4.43
C LYS A 62 -5.91 1.09 4.02
N LEU A 63 -5.38 1.81 3.03
CA LEU A 63 -4.01 1.64 2.57
C LEU A 63 -3.01 2.00 3.67
N PHE A 64 -3.18 3.15 4.32
CA PHE A 64 -2.29 3.60 5.40
C PHE A 64 -2.33 2.61 6.57
N GLN A 65 -3.52 2.21 7.00
CA GLN A 65 -3.73 1.23 8.07
C GLN A 65 -3.05 -0.12 7.78
N ARG A 66 -2.99 -0.56 6.50
CA ARG A 66 -2.27 -1.78 6.10
C ARG A 66 -0.76 -1.71 6.36
N PHE A 67 -0.21 -0.50 6.45
CA PHE A 67 1.19 -0.21 6.80
C PHE A 67 1.31 0.35 8.23
N GLY A 68 0.44 -0.07 9.15
CA GLY A 68 0.41 0.38 10.55
C GLY A 68 1.74 0.24 11.29
N GLU A 69 2.64 -0.63 10.83
CA GLU A 69 4.01 -0.73 11.37
C GLU A 69 4.80 0.59 11.28
N LEU A 70 4.45 1.49 10.35
CA LEU A 70 5.14 2.76 10.17
C LEU A 70 4.89 3.73 11.32
N ASP A 71 3.69 3.73 11.93
CA ASP A 71 3.33 4.65 13.01
C ASP A 71 4.21 4.45 14.26
N GLY A 72 4.45 3.18 14.58
CA GLY A 72 5.34 2.78 15.67
C GLY A 72 6.83 2.87 15.34
N SER A 73 7.19 3.01 14.05
CA SER A 73 8.60 2.97 13.62
C SER A 73 9.34 4.29 13.82
N ASP A 74 10.67 4.22 13.83
CA ASP A 74 11.57 5.39 13.80
C ASP A 74 11.78 5.94 12.38
N ARG A 75 11.07 5.40 11.37
CA ARG A 75 11.18 5.84 9.98
C ARG A 75 10.47 7.18 9.72
N LEU A 76 9.54 7.55 10.59
CA LEU A 76 8.76 8.78 10.51
C LEU A 76 9.19 9.75 11.61
N SER A 77 9.43 11.01 11.25
CA SER A 77 9.56 12.11 12.20
C SER A 77 8.23 12.39 12.91
N PRO A 78 8.22 13.15 14.03
CA PRO A 78 6.98 13.48 14.73
C PRO A 78 5.91 14.17 13.85
N SER A 79 6.34 15.06 12.95
CA SER A 79 5.42 15.73 12.01
C SER A 79 4.89 14.76 10.94
N GLN A 80 5.71 13.84 10.46
CA GLN A 80 5.31 12.80 9.51
C GLN A 80 4.35 11.79 10.15
N LYS A 81 4.55 11.43 11.43
CA LYS A 81 3.59 10.59 12.18
C LYS A 81 2.23 11.28 12.31
N LYS A 82 2.22 12.58 12.59
CA LYS A 82 0.98 13.36 12.65
C LYS A 82 0.22 13.32 11.32
N LEU A 83 0.91 13.57 10.20
CA LEU A 83 0.31 13.49 8.86
C LEU A 83 -0.17 12.07 8.53
N TYR A 84 0.64 11.05 8.84
CA TYR A 84 0.28 9.66 8.64
C TYR A 84 -1.03 9.29 9.36
N ARG A 85 -1.16 9.67 10.64
CA ARG A 85 -2.38 9.42 11.43
C ARG A 85 -3.58 10.17 10.87
N SER A 86 -3.43 11.45 10.56
CA SER A 86 -4.49 12.27 9.95
C SER A 86 -5.06 11.62 8.67
N ILE A 87 -4.20 11.08 7.80
CA ILE A 87 -4.63 10.34 6.60
C ILE A 87 -5.26 8.99 6.98
N ALA A 88 -4.68 8.25 7.92
CA ALA A 88 -5.18 6.95 8.37
C ALA A 88 -6.56 7.03 9.05
N ASP A 89 -6.83 8.16 9.71
CA ASP A 89 -8.07 8.47 10.43
C ASP A 89 -9.11 9.15 9.51
N GLY A 90 -8.72 9.56 8.30
CA GLY A 90 -9.63 10.18 7.34
C GLY A 90 -9.97 11.63 7.64
N GLU A 91 -9.10 12.34 8.37
CA GLU A 91 -9.28 13.75 8.72
C GLU A 91 -8.84 14.68 7.58
N GLU A 92 -8.05 14.15 6.65
CA GLU A 92 -7.49 14.91 5.55
C GLU A 92 -8.46 15.15 4.37
N GLY A 93 -8.34 16.34 3.78
CA GLY A 93 -9.00 16.70 2.54
C GLY A 93 -8.24 16.21 1.29
N ILE A 94 -8.83 16.44 0.12
CA ILE A 94 -8.32 15.93 -1.17
C ILE A 94 -6.86 16.34 -1.46
N GLY A 95 -6.43 17.53 -1.01
CA GLY A 95 -5.08 18.03 -1.24
C GLY A 95 -3.99 17.15 -0.60
N ALA A 96 -4.23 16.64 0.61
CA ALA A 96 -3.30 15.70 1.25
C ALA A 96 -3.37 14.30 0.60
N LEU A 97 -4.55 13.87 0.13
CA LEU A 97 -4.71 12.60 -0.58
C LEU A 97 -3.90 12.56 -1.90
N GLN A 98 -3.77 13.69 -2.60
CA GLN A 98 -2.97 13.79 -3.84
C GLN A 98 -1.50 13.40 -3.65
N SER A 99 -0.92 13.68 -2.48
CA SER A 99 0.47 13.35 -2.17
C SER A 99 0.63 12.13 -1.26
N ALA A 100 -0.48 11.54 -0.79
CA ALA A 100 -0.47 10.45 0.20
C ALA A 100 0.28 9.21 -0.28
N LEU A 101 0.12 8.80 -1.54
CA LEU A 101 0.84 7.64 -2.10
C LEU A 101 2.34 7.88 -2.17
N SER A 102 2.76 9.06 -2.62
CA SER A 102 4.17 9.46 -2.68
C SER A 102 4.78 9.58 -1.29
N PHE A 103 4.02 10.10 -0.33
CA PHE A 103 4.41 10.15 1.06
C PHE A 103 4.63 8.73 1.60
N LEU A 104 3.65 7.84 1.48
CA LEU A 104 3.72 6.48 2.01
C LEU A 104 4.89 5.69 1.40
N SER A 105 5.04 5.73 0.07
CA SER A 105 6.08 4.98 -0.64
C SER A 105 7.50 5.41 -0.24
N GLY A 106 7.70 6.67 0.17
CA GLY A 106 9.00 7.18 0.63
C GLY A 106 9.55 6.51 1.89
N PHE A 107 8.71 5.77 2.65
CA PHE A 107 9.11 5.12 3.90
C PHE A 107 9.09 3.59 3.84
N LEU A 108 8.68 3.02 2.71
CA LEU A 108 8.71 1.59 2.47
C LEU A 108 10.08 1.20 1.91
N LYS A 109 10.75 0.27 2.60
CA LYS A 109 12.02 -0.32 2.21
C LYS A 109 11.87 -1.83 2.20
#